data_AF-A0A354BNT3-F1
#
_entry.id   AF-A0A354BNT3-F1
#
_cell.length_a   1.000
_cell.length_b   1.000
_cell.length_c   1.000
_cell.angle_alpha   90.00
_cell.angle_beta   90.00
_cell.angle_gamma   90.00
#
_symmetry.space_group_name_H-M   'P 1'
#
loop_
_entity.id
_entity.type
_entity.pdbx_description
1 polymer ?
#
loop_
_entity_poly.entity_id
_entity_poly.type
_entity_poly.pdbx_seq_one_letter_code
_entity_poly.pdbx_strand_id
1 'polypeptide(L)'
;SHALTVKIDGATVQISTTAAACTSGYNLCAFIPPGRYGNWTVGDVSSTNRARIMIGDNSTANSLDLLKLTGITFTPVLTTGTKTTTVVVTHTYNAGGGNPQGNYSWGYGMSGYFDPPGPTGLDENVVGNRLKQIGTGNFAGVSVTLGSGIDTGALATPSTKNLSGSISRTSAATVVRPNCNTGSGRCAPTITQTFTITVVGADKLVMTDSMIAAGGTCRQIDQVIPIPPHLYALMLKLDPHAPNDINQLSEWLKKMGEKYLRKPIQKKLLAYLIHELEKWLAKTVPGTCPEIEEEINEVLLDDEEAALVEAEAAGAVPATSGSTITITKNTNQATNETFTFNISREGSSSTETIAMDDQTSQSFAVAVEPGIAYNITEHSLAGWSLTNSSCDDESPTTAVVVEVGGNVTCTFNNKKFSSDDYRVISGPGLTWDQARTAAQALGPGWDLATITSAEEQQFINGLLPAPATGLYRYWIGGRQVGQFEEPAGNWEWINNEGIFWNNGTTGMFANWAAGEPNNCGDGEHHLIVWSLGLSSWTWNDEACTSVGGYIAEKHSPLP
;
A
#
# COMPACT_ATOMS: atom_id res chain seq x y z
N SER A 1 33.24 -16.64 13.82
CA SER A 1 34.21 -15.55 13.97
C SER A 1 33.63 -14.32 13.30
N HIS A 2 33.27 -13.32 14.09
CA HIS A 2 32.66 -12.06 13.66
C HIS A 2 33.66 -11.23 12.85
N ALA A 3 33.60 -11.26 11.53
CA ALA A 3 34.48 -10.48 10.68
C ALA A 3 33.88 -9.08 10.47
N LEU A 4 34.16 -8.14 11.38
CA LEU A 4 33.87 -6.72 11.19
C LEU A 4 35.09 -6.03 10.56
N THR A 5 34.89 -5.34 9.44
CA THR A 5 35.92 -4.49 8.82
C THR A 5 35.33 -3.11 8.51
N VAL A 6 36.17 -2.08 8.68
CA VAL A 6 35.81 -0.70 8.37
C VAL A 6 36.87 -0.13 7.45
N LYS A 7 36.46 0.52 6.36
CA LYS A 7 37.33 1.32 5.49
C LYS A 7 36.84 2.75 5.44
N ILE A 8 37.77 3.71 5.49
CA ILE A 8 37.48 5.13 5.29
C ILE A 8 38.41 5.59 4.17
N ASP A 9 37.83 6.20 3.13
CA ASP A 9 38.57 6.65 1.95
C ASP A 9 39.38 5.51 1.29
N GLY A 10 38.81 4.31 1.29
CA GLY A 10 39.43 3.07 0.81
C GLY A 10 40.47 2.44 1.74
N ALA A 11 40.96 3.14 2.77
CA ALA A 11 41.95 2.62 3.72
C ALA A 11 41.29 1.84 4.87
N THR A 12 41.81 0.66 5.18
CA THR A 12 41.35 -0.15 6.32
C THR A 12 41.66 0.55 7.64
N VAL A 13 40.62 0.72 8.47
CA VAL A 13 40.70 1.33 9.79
C VAL A 13 41.00 0.26 10.84
N GLN A 14 41.99 0.53 11.70
CA GLN A 14 42.23 -0.30 12.88
C GLN A 14 41.18 0.04 13.95
N ILE A 15 40.24 -0.87 14.17
CA ILE A 15 39.16 -0.74 15.15
C ILE A 15 39.50 -1.48 16.45
N SER A 16 38.94 -1.04 17.57
CA SER A 16 39.07 -1.72 18.87
C SER A 16 37.70 -2.16 19.38
N THR A 17 37.55 -3.44 19.75
CA THR A 17 36.27 -4.01 20.20
C THR A 17 36.23 -4.16 21.72
N THR A 18 35.13 -3.74 22.35
CA THR A 18 34.89 -3.95 23.80
C THR A 18 33.40 -4.18 24.08
N ALA A 19 33.05 -5.30 24.71
CA ALA A 19 31.65 -5.66 24.96
C ALA A 19 30.95 -4.72 25.97
N ALA A 20 31.69 -4.22 26.97
CA ALA A 20 31.15 -3.33 28.01
C ALA A 20 30.72 -1.94 27.50
N ALA A 21 31.03 -1.61 26.25
CA ALA A 21 30.71 -0.32 25.64
C ALA A 21 29.46 -0.32 24.76
N CYS A 22 28.76 -1.46 24.65
CA CYS A 22 27.52 -1.55 23.89
C CYS A 22 26.32 -1.00 24.65
N THR A 23 25.43 -0.37 23.90
CA THR A 23 24.08 -0.02 24.38
C THR A 23 23.16 -1.24 24.24
N SER A 24 22.03 -1.23 24.95
CA SER A 24 21.05 -2.32 24.89
C SER A 24 20.64 -2.62 23.44
N GLY A 25 20.57 -3.91 23.08
CA GLY A 25 20.26 -4.36 21.72
C GLY A 25 21.47 -4.55 20.79
N TYR A 26 22.68 -4.19 21.22
CA TYR A 26 23.93 -4.43 20.47
C TYR A 26 24.86 -5.35 21.26
N ASN A 27 25.45 -6.35 20.59
CA ASN A 27 26.35 -7.33 21.22
C ASN A 27 27.81 -7.22 20.77
N LEU A 28 28.11 -6.40 19.75
CA LEU A 28 29.47 -6.08 19.33
C LEU A 28 29.60 -4.57 19.09
N CYS A 29 30.56 -3.93 19.74
CA CYS A 29 30.85 -2.51 19.55
C CYS A 29 32.33 -2.29 19.30
N ALA A 30 32.62 -1.54 18.23
CA ALA A 30 33.97 -1.31 17.73
C ALA A 30 34.24 0.19 17.58
N PHE A 31 35.22 0.71 18.29
CA PHE A 31 35.60 2.12 18.23
C PHE A 31 36.50 2.40 17.02
N ILE A 32 36.21 3.53 16.36
CA ILE A 32 37.04 4.13 15.32
C ILE A 32 37.93 5.16 16.01
N PRO A 33 39.27 5.03 15.96
CA PRO A 33 40.15 6.02 16.56
C PRO A 33 39.97 7.40 15.91
N PRO A 34 39.93 8.50 16.68
CA PRO A 34 40.07 9.83 16.13
C PRO A 34 41.42 9.97 15.40
N GLY A 35 41.42 10.60 14.24
CA GLY A 35 42.63 10.73 13.44
C GLY A 35 42.37 11.16 12.01
N ARG A 36 43.46 11.22 11.22
CA ARG A 36 43.40 11.56 9.80
C ARG A 36 43.30 10.28 8.96
N TYR A 37 42.28 10.23 8.11
CA TYR A 37 42.00 9.17 7.15
C TYR A 37 41.91 9.78 5.76
N GLY A 38 42.98 9.66 4.98
CA GLY A 38 43.09 10.32 3.68
C GLY A 38 42.96 11.84 3.80
N ASN A 39 41.99 12.40 3.09
CA ASN A 39 41.67 13.84 3.10
C ASN A 39 40.67 14.26 4.17
N TRP A 40 40.42 13.41 5.18
CA TRP A 40 39.42 13.64 6.20
C TRP A 40 40.00 13.50 7.60
N THR A 41 39.57 14.39 8.49
CA THR A 41 39.77 14.25 9.93
C THR A 41 38.51 13.63 10.52
N VAL A 42 38.67 12.46 11.12
CA VAL A 42 37.61 11.74 11.81
C VAL A 42 37.76 11.96 13.31
N GLY A 43 36.65 12.24 13.99
CA GLY A 43 36.64 12.57 15.40
C GLY A 43 35.44 12.01 16.14
N ASP A 44 35.52 12.09 17.47
CA ASP A 44 34.42 11.79 18.37
C ASP A 44 33.47 13.02 18.42
N VAL A 45 32.16 12.78 18.47
CA VAL A 45 31.18 13.86 18.73
C VAL A 45 31.40 14.46 20.11
N SER A 46 31.68 13.62 21.11
CA SER A 46 32.10 14.03 22.45
C SER A 46 32.81 12.88 23.17
N SER A 47 33.38 13.15 24.35
CA SER A 47 34.03 12.12 25.18
C SER A 47 33.10 10.97 25.58
N THR A 48 31.79 11.22 25.69
CA THR A 48 30.78 10.21 26.02
C THR A 48 30.07 9.65 24.78
N ASN A 49 30.21 10.31 23.63
CA ASN A 49 29.64 9.87 22.36
C ASN A 49 30.74 9.73 21.31
N ARG A 50 31.49 8.64 21.45
CA ARG A 50 32.68 8.35 20.65
C ARG A 50 32.34 7.62 19.36
N ALA A 51 33.18 7.80 18.35
CA ALA A 51 33.05 7.23 17.02
C ALA A 51 33.10 5.70 17.09
N ARG A 52 32.01 5.04 16.69
CA ARG A 52 31.90 3.59 16.82
C ARG A 52 30.93 2.97 15.82
N ILE A 53 31.18 1.69 15.54
CA ILE A 53 30.24 0.77 14.92
C ILE A 53 29.62 -0.08 16.03
N MET A 54 28.30 -0.23 16.02
CA MET A 54 27.57 -1.16 16.89
C MET A 54 26.84 -2.18 16.02
N ILE A 55 27.02 -3.46 16.33
CA ILE A 55 26.34 -4.58 15.70
C ILE A 55 25.47 -5.28 16.76
N GLY A 56 24.21 -5.53 16.42
CA GLY A 56 23.34 -6.45 17.12
C GLY A 56 23.17 -7.68 16.25
N ASP A 57 23.86 -8.76 16.56
CA ASP A 57 23.74 -10.05 15.85
C ASP A 57 22.98 -11.01 16.77
N ASN A 58 21.66 -11.05 16.67
CA ASN A 58 20.84 -11.86 17.58
C ASN A 58 20.50 -13.20 16.92
N SER A 59 20.82 -14.28 17.61
CA SER A 59 20.67 -15.64 17.09
C SER A 59 19.33 -16.29 17.44
N THR A 60 18.29 -15.48 17.72
CA THR A 60 16.93 -15.98 17.99
C THR A 60 16.02 -15.78 16.79
N ALA A 61 15.09 -16.72 16.55
CA ALA A 61 14.10 -16.56 15.49
C ALA A 61 13.28 -15.28 15.70
N ASN A 62 13.00 -14.54 14.62
CA ASN A 62 12.33 -13.24 14.64
C ASN A 62 13.11 -12.10 15.31
N SER A 63 14.42 -12.26 15.51
CA SER A 63 15.25 -11.18 16.03
C SER A 63 15.79 -10.25 14.94
N LEU A 64 16.10 -9.02 15.34
CA LEU A 64 16.64 -7.98 14.46
C LEU A 64 18.17 -7.99 14.52
N ASP A 65 18.77 -8.12 13.35
CA ASP A 65 20.18 -7.87 13.10
C ASP A 65 20.40 -6.37 12.85
N LEU A 66 21.23 -5.71 13.65
CA LEU A 66 21.42 -4.26 13.60
C LEU A 66 22.86 -3.91 13.25
N LEU A 67 23.06 -2.88 12.42
CA LEU A 67 24.33 -2.21 12.20
C LEU A 67 24.15 -0.70 12.35
N LYS A 68 24.97 -0.07 13.19
CA LYS A 68 24.92 1.37 13.47
C LYS A 68 26.31 2.00 13.46
N LEU A 69 26.49 3.06 12.65
CA LEU A 69 27.63 3.98 12.72
C LEU A 69 27.19 5.24 13.45
N THR A 70 27.88 5.60 14.53
CA THR A 70 27.44 6.69 15.41
C THR A 70 28.59 7.33 16.18
N GLY A 71 28.33 8.48 16.80
CA GLY A 71 29.28 9.23 17.63
C GLY A 71 30.47 9.78 16.85
N ILE A 72 30.33 9.93 15.53
CA ILE A 72 31.43 10.22 14.60
C ILE A 72 31.25 11.59 13.95
N THR A 73 32.38 12.28 13.71
CA THR A 73 32.45 13.49 12.88
C THR A 73 33.37 13.28 11.69
N PHE A 74 33.04 13.88 10.54
CA PHE A 74 33.92 13.94 9.37
C PHE A 74 34.15 15.41 9.00
N THR A 75 35.41 15.84 9.06
CA THR A 75 35.83 17.20 8.65
C THR A 75 36.81 17.09 7.49
N PRO A 76 36.61 17.78 6.36
CA PRO A 76 37.56 17.76 5.26
C PRO A 76 38.87 18.47 5.69
N VAL A 77 40.01 17.91 5.30
CA VAL A 77 41.33 18.53 5.57
C VAL A 77 41.53 19.77 4.71
N LEU A 78 40.97 19.77 3.49
CA LEU A 78 40.98 20.91 2.59
C LEU A 78 39.64 21.62 2.65
N THR A 79 39.67 22.92 2.90
CA THR A 79 38.49 23.77 3.14
C THR A 79 37.89 24.37 1.89
N THR A 80 38.33 23.97 0.69
CA THR A 80 37.88 24.55 -0.59
C THR A 80 37.36 23.51 -1.57
N GLY A 81 36.25 23.87 -2.23
CA GLY A 81 35.58 23.05 -3.24
C GLY A 81 34.82 21.87 -2.64
N THR A 82 34.26 21.03 -3.51
CA THR A 82 33.53 19.82 -3.11
C THR A 82 34.50 18.67 -2.84
N LYS A 83 34.31 17.97 -1.73
CA LYS A 83 35.05 16.77 -1.33
C LYS A 83 34.09 15.63 -1.09
N THR A 84 34.47 14.43 -1.52
CA THR A 84 33.70 13.22 -1.30
C THR A 84 34.58 12.13 -0.69
N THR A 85 34.04 11.34 0.24
CA THR A 85 34.67 10.11 0.71
C THR A 85 33.64 9.02 0.96
N THR A 86 34.14 7.80 1.12
CA THR A 86 33.33 6.64 1.45
C THR A 86 33.76 6.04 2.78
N VAL A 87 32.76 5.64 3.56
CA VAL A 87 32.93 4.78 4.74
C VAL A 87 32.28 3.45 4.42
N VAL A 88 33.05 2.38 4.41
CA VAL A 88 32.56 1.03 4.09
C VAL A 88 32.65 0.18 5.34
N VAL A 89 31.51 -0.30 5.82
CA VAL A 89 31.41 -1.17 7.00
C VAL A 89 30.92 -2.53 6.54
N THR A 90 31.75 -3.56 6.69
CA THR A 90 31.41 -4.94 6.29
C THR A 90 31.38 -5.84 7.53
N HIS A 91 30.30 -6.58 7.70
CA HIS A 91 30.12 -7.54 8.79
C HIS A 91 29.52 -8.86 8.32
N THR A 92 30.07 -9.98 8.78
CA THR A 92 29.48 -11.31 8.59
C THR A 92 28.71 -11.75 9.85
N TYR A 93 27.39 -11.88 9.72
CA TYR A 93 26.47 -12.34 10.78
C TYR A 93 26.54 -13.86 10.95
N ASN A 94 26.26 -14.37 12.16
CA ASN A 94 26.43 -15.78 12.47
C ASN A 94 25.32 -16.69 11.89
N ALA A 95 25.69 -17.93 11.54
CA ALA A 95 24.74 -19.02 11.26
C ALA A 95 24.19 -19.72 12.55
N GLY A 96 24.65 -19.29 13.72
CA GLY A 96 24.53 -20.04 14.98
C GLY A 96 23.26 -19.76 15.75
N GLY A 97 22.10 -20.25 15.30
CA GLY A 97 20.94 -20.50 16.16
C GLY A 97 19.59 -19.96 15.71
N GLY A 98 19.54 -18.96 14.83
CA GLY A 98 18.26 -18.26 14.58
C GLY A 98 18.12 -17.52 13.26
N ASN A 99 18.97 -17.80 12.27
CA ASN A 99 18.76 -17.31 10.91
C ASN A 99 18.17 -18.42 10.03
N PRO A 100 16.88 -18.78 10.20
CA PRO A 100 16.23 -19.80 9.39
C PRO A 100 16.24 -19.39 7.91
N GLN A 101 16.11 -20.40 7.04
CA GLN A 101 15.91 -20.22 5.61
C GLN A 101 14.73 -19.28 5.32
N GLY A 102 14.90 -18.36 4.38
CA GLY A 102 13.84 -17.50 3.84
C GLY A 102 14.32 -16.08 3.54
N ASN A 103 13.37 -15.16 3.34
CA ASN A 103 13.66 -13.81 2.90
C ASN A 103 14.25 -12.96 4.04
N TYR A 104 15.30 -12.20 3.71
CA TYR A 104 15.88 -11.19 4.58
C TYR A 104 15.21 -9.85 4.32
N SER A 105 14.81 -9.13 5.37
CA SER A 105 14.38 -7.74 5.22
C SER A 105 15.52 -6.81 5.66
N TRP A 106 15.73 -5.69 4.97
CA TRP A 106 16.77 -4.72 5.34
C TRP A 106 16.30 -3.28 5.16
N GLY A 107 16.24 -2.53 6.26
CA GLY A 107 15.84 -1.11 6.28
C GLY A 107 17.00 -0.18 6.58
N TYR A 108 16.80 1.10 6.25
CA TYR A 108 17.79 2.14 6.44
C TYR A 108 17.21 3.31 7.22
N GLY A 109 18.03 3.90 8.08
CA GLY A 109 17.77 5.18 8.73
C GLY A 109 19.07 5.93 8.92
N MET A 110 19.06 7.24 8.68
CA MET A 110 20.16 8.14 9.01
C MET A 110 19.65 9.40 9.69
N SER A 111 20.48 9.95 10.57
CA SER A 111 20.27 11.28 11.10
C SER A 111 21.60 11.91 11.54
N GLY A 112 21.60 13.22 11.70
CA GLY A 112 22.79 13.98 12.02
C GLY A 112 22.62 15.40 11.52
N TYR A 113 23.72 16.08 11.28
CA TYR A 113 23.70 17.39 10.66
C TYR A 113 25.04 17.72 10.01
N PHE A 114 25.00 18.55 8.99
CA PHE A 114 26.18 19.28 8.52
C PHE A 114 26.32 20.56 9.32
N ASP A 115 27.52 20.85 9.78
CA ASP A 115 27.88 21.95 10.65
C ASP A 115 28.90 22.82 9.93
N PRO A 116 28.53 24.03 9.46
CA PRO A 116 29.49 24.92 8.85
C PRO A 116 30.46 25.48 9.90
N PRO A 117 31.69 25.86 9.52
CA PRO A 117 32.57 26.56 10.44
C PRO A 117 31.87 27.81 10.97
N GLY A 118 31.81 27.96 12.30
CA GLY A 118 31.07 29.06 12.93
C GLY A 118 31.63 30.46 12.58
N PRO A 119 31.09 31.53 13.19
CA PRO A 119 31.33 32.92 12.77
C PRO A 119 32.80 33.41 12.83
N THR A 120 33.69 32.67 13.49
CA THR A 120 35.14 32.94 13.54
C THR A 120 35.93 32.20 12.45
N GLY A 121 35.24 31.47 11.56
CA GLY A 121 35.80 30.66 10.48
C GLY A 121 35.48 31.22 9.10
N LEU A 122 35.28 30.32 8.13
CA LEU A 122 34.84 30.68 6.78
C LEU A 122 33.34 30.97 6.81
N ASP A 123 32.95 32.05 6.17
CA ASP A 123 31.59 32.58 6.21
C ASP A 123 30.68 31.76 5.26
N GLU A 124 30.37 30.51 5.66
CA GLU A 124 29.88 29.40 4.83
C GLU A 124 28.47 28.90 5.24
N ASN A 125 27.79 28.20 4.33
CA ASN A 125 26.52 27.51 4.55
C ASN A 125 26.65 26.05 4.11
N VAL A 126 25.65 25.22 4.44
CA VAL A 126 25.69 23.77 4.18
C VAL A 126 25.17 23.37 2.79
N VAL A 127 24.94 24.33 1.90
CA VAL A 127 24.33 24.06 0.60
C VAL A 127 25.27 23.23 -0.26
N GLY A 128 24.76 22.15 -0.85
CA GLY A 128 25.52 21.21 -1.66
C GLY A 128 26.10 20.02 -0.88
N ASN A 129 26.05 20.03 0.45
CA ASN A 129 26.41 18.87 1.25
C ASN A 129 25.43 17.71 1.04
N ARG A 130 25.92 16.47 1.11
CA ARG A 130 25.11 15.26 0.88
C ARG A 130 25.64 14.08 1.68
N LEU A 131 24.72 13.28 2.21
CA LEU A 131 25.00 11.97 2.79
C LEU A 131 24.16 10.92 2.06
N LYS A 132 24.82 9.91 1.50
CA LYS A 132 24.18 8.75 0.87
C LYS A 132 24.60 7.49 1.60
N GLN A 133 23.68 6.57 1.83
CA GLN A 133 23.93 5.23 2.33
C GLN A 133 23.35 4.21 1.36
N ILE A 134 24.13 3.19 1.03
CA ILE A 134 23.68 2.01 0.28
C ILE A 134 24.18 0.74 0.97
N GLY A 135 23.51 -0.39 0.74
CA GLY A 135 23.89 -1.67 1.33
C GLY A 135 23.90 -2.78 0.30
N THR A 136 24.87 -3.68 0.42
CA THR A 136 24.89 -4.96 -0.30
C THR A 136 25.04 -6.11 0.68
N GLY A 137 24.39 -7.23 0.41
CA GLY A 137 24.53 -8.46 1.17
C GLY A 137 25.11 -9.55 0.28
N ASN A 138 26.11 -10.26 0.78
CA ASN A 138 26.57 -11.51 0.18
C ASN A 138 25.96 -12.68 0.95
N PHE A 139 25.11 -13.44 0.28
CA PHE A 139 24.40 -14.60 0.81
C PHE A 139 24.93 -15.84 0.10
N ALA A 140 25.81 -16.59 0.77
CA ALA A 140 26.42 -17.80 0.22
C ALA A 140 27.06 -17.62 -1.17
N GLY A 141 27.73 -16.49 -1.41
CA GLY A 141 28.40 -16.18 -2.67
C GLY A 141 27.56 -15.34 -3.65
N VAL A 142 26.26 -15.20 -3.41
CA VAL A 142 25.39 -14.33 -4.21
C VAL A 142 25.37 -12.94 -3.60
N SER A 143 25.83 -11.95 -4.36
CA SER A 143 25.76 -10.54 -3.96
C SER A 143 24.45 -9.92 -4.41
N VAL A 144 23.73 -9.30 -3.49
CA VAL A 144 22.45 -8.61 -3.75
C VAL A 144 22.46 -7.24 -3.11
N THR A 145 21.75 -6.29 -3.70
CA THR A 145 21.50 -4.98 -3.09
C THR A 145 20.46 -5.15 -1.97
N LEU A 146 20.61 -4.39 -0.89
CA LEU A 146 19.71 -4.46 0.29
C LEU A 146 18.59 -3.41 0.23
N GLY A 147 18.16 -3.04 -0.98
CA GLY A 147 17.26 -1.90 -1.27
C GLY A 147 17.98 -0.72 -1.94
N SER A 148 17.23 0.28 -2.38
CA SER A 148 17.77 1.50 -3.04
C SER A 148 18.67 2.37 -2.16
N GLY A 149 18.70 2.09 -0.85
CA GLY A 149 19.43 2.85 0.14
C GLY A 149 18.69 4.13 0.53
N ILE A 150 19.43 5.13 1.01
CA ILE A 150 18.90 6.44 1.38
C ILE A 150 19.88 7.53 0.99
N ASP A 151 19.34 8.65 0.53
CA ASP A 151 20.11 9.79 0.05
C ASP A 151 19.47 11.09 0.52
N THR A 152 20.26 12.00 1.09
CA THR A 152 19.75 13.32 1.44
C THR A 152 19.45 14.18 0.22
N GLY A 153 20.05 13.85 -0.93
CA GLY A 153 20.28 14.81 -2.00
C GLY A 153 21.33 15.85 -1.59
N ALA A 154 21.71 16.71 -2.52
CA ALA A 154 22.45 17.93 -2.17
C ALA A 154 21.53 18.85 -1.36
N LEU A 155 21.94 19.25 -0.15
CA LEU A 155 21.15 20.14 0.68
C LEU A 155 20.96 21.49 -0.02
N ALA A 156 19.71 21.95 -0.10
CA ALA A 156 19.37 23.29 -0.61
C ALA A 156 19.27 24.34 0.51
N THR A 157 19.09 23.90 1.76
CA THR A 157 18.90 24.77 2.93
C THR A 157 19.56 24.18 4.19
N PRO A 158 19.87 25.01 5.20
CA PRO A 158 19.84 26.47 5.19
C PRO A 158 20.94 27.09 4.31
N SER A 159 20.59 28.11 3.54
CA SER A 159 21.56 28.94 2.79
C SER A 159 22.13 30.08 3.65
N THR A 160 21.53 30.31 4.81
CA THR A 160 22.04 31.25 5.83
C THR A 160 23.37 30.75 6.37
N LYS A 161 24.35 31.65 6.40
CA LYS A 161 25.70 31.33 6.89
C LYS A 161 25.68 30.93 8.35
N ASN A 162 26.61 30.06 8.73
CA ASN A 162 26.82 29.60 10.11
C ASN A 162 25.63 28.84 10.73
N LEU A 163 24.64 28.41 9.93
CA LEU A 163 23.54 27.57 10.39
C LEU A 163 23.75 26.11 9.96
N SER A 164 23.62 25.19 10.92
CA SER A 164 23.70 23.76 10.66
C SER A 164 22.47 23.25 9.88
N GLY A 165 22.70 22.29 8.98
CA GLY A 165 21.63 21.60 8.23
C GLY A 165 21.37 20.21 8.78
N SER A 166 20.14 19.97 9.25
CA SER A 166 19.75 18.66 9.79
C SER A 166 19.63 17.60 8.68
N ILE A 167 20.03 16.38 9.02
CA ILE A 167 19.85 15.19 8.21
C ILE A 167 18.83 14.29 8.91
N SER A 168 17.80 13.88 8.17
CA SER A 168 16.87 12.82 8.57
C SER A 168 16.31 12.15 7.33
N ARG A 169 16.63 10.88 7.15
CA ARG A 169 16.09 10.03 6.08
C ARG A 169 15.88 8.62 6.62
N THR A 170 14.80 7.99 6.19
CA THR A 170 14.49 6.59 6.48
C THR A 170 13.98 5.93 5.21
N SER A 171 14.32 4.67 5.02
CA SER A 171 13.73 3.80 4.01
C SER A 171 13.19 2.54 4.70
N ALA A 172 12.00 2.13 4.27
CA ALA A 172 11.37 0.92 4.76
C ALA A 172 12.23 -0.31 4.43
N ALA A 173 12.03 -1.40 5.17
CA ALA A 173 12.82 -2.60 4.95
C ALA A 173 12.50 -3.24 3.59
N THR A 174 13.52 -3.45 2.77
CA THR A 174 13.42 -4.16 1.49
C THR A 174 13.53 -5.65 1.70
N VAL A 175 12.59 -6.42 1.13
CA VAL A 175 12.63 -7.89 1.15
C VAL A 175 13.65 -8.37 0.10
N VAL A 176 14.79 -8.79 0.59
CA VAL A 176 15.86 -9.46 -0.14
C VAL A 176 15.60 -10.96 -0.10
N ARG A 177 15.55 -11.61 -1.25
CA ARG A 177 15.34 -13.07 -1.36
C ARG A 177 16.68 -13.78 -1.61
N PRO A 178 17.45 -14.13 -0.57
CA PRO A 178 18.70 -14.84 -0.79
C PRO A 178 18.43 -16.30 -1.15
N ASN A 179 19.16 -16.82 -2.14
CA ASN A 179 19.27 -18.26 -2.41
C ASN A 179 20.09 -18.99 -1.31
N CYS A 180 19.78 -18.73 -0.04
CA CYS A 180 20.39 -19.41 1.09
C CYS A 180 19.87 -20.84 1.18
N ASN A 181 20.48 -21.75 0.44
CA ASN A 181 20.24 -23.18 0.59
C ASN A 181 21.55 -23.84 1.06
N THR A 182 22.02 -23.44 2.25
CA THR A 182 23.01 -24.27 2.95
C THR A 182 22.20 -25.45 3.51
N GLY A 183 22.61 -26.69 3.28
CA GLY A 183 21.83 -27.90 3.61
C GLY A 183 21.43 -28.10 5.09
N SER A 184 21.62 -27.09 5.94
CA SER A 184 21.15 -26.99 7.32
C SER A 184 20.00 -25.97 7.52
N GLY A 185 19.55 -25.29 6.47
CA GLY A 185 18.46 -24.31 6.53
C GLY A 185 18.85 -22.99 7.23
N ARG A 186 20.13 -22.60 7.19
CA ARG A 186 20.62 -21.37 7.87
C ARG A 186 21.45 -20.45 6.97
N CYS A 187 21.31 -19.12 7.12
CA CYS A 187 22.12 -18.11 6.44
C CYS A 187 23.19 -17.50 7.37
N ALA A 188 24.38 -17.20 6.83
CA ALA A 188 25.38 -16.31 7.45
C ALA A 188 25.74 -15.19 6.45
N PRO A 189 24.90 -14.15 6.33
CA PRO A 189 25.14 -13.12 5.34
C PRO A 189 26.32 -12.23 5.70
N THR A 190 27.08 -11.81 4.69
CA THR A 190 28.05 -10.73 4.83
C THR A 190 27.44 -9.44 4.31
N ILE A 191 27.10 -8.53 5.21
CA ILE A 191 26.49 -7.25 4.88
C ILE A 191 27.58 -6.18 4.77
N THR A 192 27.55 -5.41 3.69
CA THR A 192 28.40 -4.25 3.45
C THR A 192 27.55 -3.00 3.33
N GLN A 193 27.76 -2.04 4.22
CA GLN A 193 27.14 -0.73 4.18
C GLN A 193 28.16 0.29 3.69
N THR A 194 27.82 1.06 2.66
CA THR A 194 28.65 2.13 2.12
C THR A 194 27.98 3.46 2.34
N PHE A 195 28.69 4.36 3.02
CA PHE A 195 28.28 5.73 3.26
C PHE A 195 29.12 6.66 2.40
N THR A 196 28.51 7.39 1.49
CA THR A 196 29.16 8.42 0.68
C THR A 196 28.86 9.77 1.31
N ILE A 197 29.92 10.45 1.75
CA ILE A 197 29.85 11.75 2.39
C ILE A 197 30.39 12.76 1.39
N THR A 198 29.58 13.75 1.04
CA THR A 198 29.99 14.90 0.22
C THR A 198 29.85 16.17 1.05
N VAL A 199 30.95 16.93 1.12
CA VAL A 199 31.04 18.22 1.78
C VAL A 199 31.48 19.27 0.77
N VAL A 200 30.85 20.44 0.81
CA VAL A 200 31.30 21.65 0.13
C VAL A 200 32.07 22.50 1.14
N GLY A 201 33.26 22.94 0.72
CA GLY A 201 34.16 23.76 1.52
C GLY A 201 34.61 23.13 2.83
N ALA A 202 34.35 23.78 3.96
CA ALA A 202 34.92 23.44 5.26
C ALA A 202 33.90 22.84 6.25
N ASP A 203 32.70 22.52 5.79
CA ASP A 203 31.66 21.98 6.65
C ASP A 203 32.03 20.62 7.27
N LYS A 204 31.42 20.32 8.40
CA LYS A 204 31.66 19.08 9.14
C LYS A 204 30.39 18.27 9.23
N LEU A 205 30.42 17.01 8.83
CA LEU A 205 29.33 16.08 9.13
C LEU A 205 29.43 15.65 10.58
N VAL A 206 28.32 15.71 11.31
CA VAL A 206 28.19 15.26 12.70
C VAL A 206 27.08 14.22 12.82
N MET A 207 27.40 13.06 13.39
CA MET A 207 26.48 11.94 13.54
C MET A 207 26.31 11.56 15.02
N THR A 208 25.32 12.18 15.68
CA THR A 208 25.16 12.11 17.13
C THR A 208 24.40 10.88 17.61
N ASP A 209 23.53 10.25 16.81
CA ASP A 209 22.91 8.98 17.24
C ASP A 209 22.33 8.10 16.12
N SER A 210 22.78 8.26 14.88
CA SER A 210 21.89 7.88 13.78
C SER A 210 22.62 7.45 12.51
N MET A 211 22.93 6.16 12.44
CA MET A 211 22.45 5.36 11.32
C MET A 211 21.97 4.01 11.83
N ILE A 212 20.78 3.59 11.45
CA ILE A 212 20.27 2.26 11.73
C ILE A 212 20.16 1.57 10.39
N ALA A 213 21.04 0.61 10.15
CA ALA A 213 20.82 -0.39 9.14
C ALA A 213 20.28 -1.62 9.90
N ALA A 214 18.97 -1.85 9.84
CA ALA A 214 18.32 -2.93 10.58
C ALA A 214 17.86 -3.99 9.58
N GLY A 215 18.42 -5.19 9.70
CA GLY A 215 17.88 -6.40 9.13
C GLY A 215 17.11 -7.23 10.15
N GLY A 216 16.25 -8.12 9.71
CA GLY A 216 15.61 -9.13 10.56
C GLY A 216 15.28 -10.37 9.76
N THR A 217 15.18 -11.53 10.41
CA THR A 217 14.85 -12.79 9.73
C THR A 217 13.36 -13.10 9.65
N CYS A 218 12.98 -13.56 8.44
CA CYS A 218 11.90 -14.44 8.02
C CYS A 218 10.50 -14.30 8.62
N ARG A 219 9.59 -13.63 7.88
CA ARG A 219 8.23 -14.17 7.72
C ARG A 219 8.26 -15.19 6.58
N GLN A 220 7.79 -16.40 6.84
CA GLN A 220 7.46 -17.38 5.80
C GLN A 220 6.29 -16.78 5.00
N ILE A 221 6.55 -16.22 3.81
CA ILE A 221 5.47 -15.85 2.88
C ILE A 221 5.13 -17.10 2.09
N ASP A 222 4.45 -18.05 2.74
CA ASP A 222 3.84 -19.19 2.04
C ASP A 222 2.50 -18.82 1.36
N GLN A 223 2.13 -17.53 1.32
CA GLN A 223 1.04 -17.07 0.48
C GLN A 223 1.57 -16.69 -0.91
N VAL A 224 1.27 -17.53 -1.90
CA VAL A 224 1.16 -17.08 -3.30
C VAL A 224 0.17 -15.93 -3.31
N ILE A 225 0.64 -14.70 -3.51
CA ILE A 225 -0.25 -13.54 -3.69
C ILE A 225 -0.63 -13.55 -5.17
N PRO A 226 -1.87 -13.98 -5.51
CA PRO A 226 -2.31 -13.98 -6.89
C PRO A 226 -2.40 -12.53 -7.38
N ILE A 227 -1.95 -12.30 -8.61
CA ILE A 227 -2.17 -11.01 -9.26
C ILE A 227 -3.69 -10.80 -9.39
N PRO A 228 -4.22 -9.60 -9.10
CA PRO A 228 -5.64 -9.33 -9.20
C PRO A 228 -6.16 -9.77 -10.57
N PRO A 229 -7.31 -10.45 -10.63
CA PRO A 229 -7.83 -10.99 -11.89
C PRO A 229 -7.91 -9.96 -13.02
N HIS A 230 -8.20 -8.69 -12.70
CA HIS A 230 -8.25 -7.60 -13.68
C HIS A 230 -6.85 -7.25 -14.24
N LEU A 231 -5.82 -7.14 -13.39
CA LEU A 231 -4.44 -6.91 -13.83
C LEU A 231 -3.88 -8.12 -14.58
N TYR A 232 -4.18 -9.33 -14.11
CA TYR A 232 -3.77 -10.56 -14.78
C TYR A 232 -4.41 -10.69 -16.18
N ALA A 233 -5.67 -10.30 -16.34
CA ALA A 233 -6.34 -10.25 -17.64
C ALA A 233 -5.68 -9.23 -18.60
N LEU A 234 -5.28 -8.06 -18.09
CA LEU A 234 -4.52 -7.07 -18.88
C LEU A 234 -3.13 -7.60 -19.28
N MET A 235 -2.44 -8.30 -18.38
CA MET A 235 -1.16 -8.96 -18.68
C MET A 235 -1.32 -10.03 -19.78
N LEU A 236 -2.38 -10.82 -19.74
CA LEU A 236 -2.69 -11.83 -20.77
C LEU A 236 -3.02 -11.23 -22.14
N LYS A 237 -3.53 -9.98 -22.20
CA LYS A 237 -3.70 -9.23 -23.47
C LYS A 237 -2.34 -8.86 -24.11
N LEU A 238 -1.28 -8.69 -23.31
CA LEU A 238 0.07 -8.36 -23.77
C LEU A 238 0.93 -9.60 -24.01
N ASP A 239 0.79 -10.65 -23.19
CA ASP A 239 1.50 -11.91 -23.34
C ASP A 239 0.66 -13.07 -22.77
N PRO A 240 0.25 -14.05 -23.60
CA PRO A 240 -0.56 -15.19 -23.13
C PRO A 240 0.16 -16.11 -22.13
N HIS A 241 1.48 -15.92 -21.92
CA HIS A 241 2.27 -16.63 -20.91
C HIS A 241 2.54 -15.77 -19.66
N ALA A 242 1.73 -14.73 -19.43
CA ALA A 242 1.86 -13.88 -18.27
C ALA A 242 1.83 -14.69 -16.95
N PRO A 243 2.71 -14.38 -15.98
CA PRO A 243 2.70 -15.03 -14.67
C PRO A 243 1.46 -14.61 -13.88
N ASN A 244 0.88 -15.52 -13.11
CA ASN A 244 -0.30 -15.27 -12.28
C ASN A 244 0.04 -14.93 -10.82
N ASP A 245 1.32 -14.88 -10.48
CA ASP A 245 1.80 -14.60 -9.14
C ASP A 245 2.89 -13.51 -9.12
N ILE A 246 2.90 -12.75 -8.03
CA ILE A 246 3.78 -11.60 -7.82
C ILE A 246 5.28 -11.94 -7.92
N ASN A 247 5.69 -13.19 -7.67
CA ASN A 247 7.11 -13.55 -7.58
C ASN A 247 7.79 -13.59 -8.94
N GLN A 248 7.01 -13.75 -10.02
CA GLN A 248 7.49 -13.83 -11.40
C GLN A 248 7.22 -12.55 -12.20
N LEU A 249 6.59 -11.55 -11.57
CA LEU A 249 6.09 -10.34 -12.22
C LEU A 249 7.20 -9.40 -12.73
N SER A 250 8.25 -9.14 -11.94
CA SER A 250 9.35 -8.23 -12.33
C SER A 250 10.10 -8.73 -13.57
N GLU A 251 10.47 -10.02 -13.60
CA GLU A 251 11.16 -10.59 -14.78
C GLU A 251 10.28 -10.58 -16.04
N TRP A 252 8.97 -10.70 -15.89
CA TRP A 252 8.03 -10.63 -17.00
C TRP A 252 7.88 -9.19 -17.53
N LEU A 253 7.77 -8.19 -16.65
CA LEU A 253 7.70 -6.77 -17.03
C LEU A 253 8.92 -6.31 -17.82
N LYS A 254 10.13 -6.72 -17.40
CA LYS A 254 11.38 -6.44 -18.13
C LYS A 254 11.34 -6.97 -19.56
N LYS A 255 10.89 -8.21 -19.76
CA LYS A 255 10.72 -8.82 -21.09
C LYS A 255 9.68 -8.08 -21.95
N MET A 256 8.63 -7.55 -21.35
CA MET A 256 7.58 -6.81 -22.08
C MET A 256 8.03 -5.39 -22.47
N GLY A 257 8.78 -4.71 -21.61
CA GLY A 257 9.43 -3.43 -21.92
C GLY A 257 10.28 -3.55 -23.19
N GLU A 258 11.22 -4.48 -23.21
CA GLU A 258 12.08 -4.77 -24.37
C GLU A 258 11.28 -5.10 -25.65
N LYS A 259 10.17 -5.83 -25.52
CA LYS A 259 9.35 -6.30 -26.64
C LYS A 259 8.44 -5.23 -27.25
N TYR A 260 7.98 -4.25 -26.46
CA TYR A 260 6.92 -3.32 -26.87
C TYR A 260 7.34 -1.84 -26.95
N LEU A 261 8.59 -1.50 -26.60
CA LEU A 261 9.18 -0.14 -26.72
C LEU A 261 8.91 0.58 -28.06
N ARG A 262 8.82 -0.16 -29.17
CA ARG A 262 8.63 0.41 -30.52
C ARG A 262 7.21 0.30 -31.08
N LYS A 263 6.22 -0.12 -30.27
CA LYS A 263 4.82 -0.24 -30.71
C LYS A 263 3.91 0.68 -29.88
N PRO A 264 3.42 1.80 -30.45
CA PRO A 264 2.83 2.90 -29.68
C PRO A 264 1.57 2.51 -28.88
N ILE A 265 0.75 1.58 -29.39
CA ILE A 265 -0.46 1.11 -28.70
C ILE A 265 -0.12 0.19 -27.53
N GLN A 266 0.78 -0.80 -27.73
CA GLN A 266 1.20 -1.69 -26.64
C GLN A 266 2.05 -0.97 -25.58
N LYS A 267 2.78 0.08 -25.97
CA LYS A 267 3.54 0.94 -25.05
C LYS A 267 2.63 1.68 -24.06
N LYS A 268 1.51 2.25 -24.52
CA LYS A 268 0.52 2.91 -23.65
C LYS A 268 -0.17 1.92 -22.70
N LEU A 269 -0.55 0.74 -23.21
CA LEU A 269 -1.15 -0.32 -22.40
C LEU A 269 -0.17 -0.88 -21.34
N LEU A 270 1.12 -1.00 -21.69
CA LEU A 270 2.16 -1.41 -20.76
C LEU A 270 2.38 -0.37 -19.66
N ALA A 271 2.41 0.92 -19.99
CA ALA A 271 2.54 2.01 -19.01
C ALA A 271 1.35 2.08 -18.03
N TYR A 272 0.12 1.89 -18.53
CA TYR A 272 -1.07 1.83 -17.68
C TYR A 272 -1.07 0.61 -16.76
N LEU A 273 -0.74 -0.58 -17.30
CA LEU A 273 -0.63 -1.81 -16.51
C LEU A 273 0.40 -1.68 -15.38
N ILE A 274 1.52 -1.05 -15.69
CA ILE A 274 2.61 -0.74 -14.77
C ILE A 274 2.10 0.12 -13.59
N HIS A 275 1.40 1.21 -13.87
CA HIS A 275 0.84 2.13 -12.87
C HIS A 275 -0.19 1.45 -11.95
N GLU A 276 -1.05 0.60 -12.50
CA GLU A 276 -2.06 -0.11 -11.69
C GLU A 276 -1.45 -1.24 -10.85
N LEU A 277 -0.39 -1.89 -11.33
CA LEU A 277 0.39 -2.84 -10.53
C LEU A 277 1.05 -2.13 -9.33
N GLU A 278 1.62 -0.93 -9.52
CA GLU A 278 2.21 -0.12 -8.44
C GLU A 278 1.18 0.21 -7.35
N LYS A 279 -0.01 0.69 -7.75
CA LYS A 279 -1.10 0.98 -6.81
C LYS A 279 -1.57 -0.25 -6.04
N TRP A 280 -1.68 -1.39 -6.72
CA TRP A 280 -2.09 -2.65 -6.09
C TRP A 280 -1.03 -3.15 -5.10
N LEU A 281 0.25 -3.08 -5.46
CA LEU A 281 1.39 -3.44 -4.61
C LEU A 281 1.44 -2.59 -3.34
N ALA A 282 1.23 -1.28 -3.48
CA ALA A 282 1.19 -0.35 -2.36
C ALA A 282 0.08 -0.65 -1.35
N LYS A 283 -1.04 -1.27 -1.79
CA LYS A 283 -2.19 -1.60 -0.93
C LYS A 283 -2.16 -3.01 -0.34
N THR A 284 -1.61 -3.98 -1.07
CA THR A 284 -1.78 -5.42 -0.76
C THR A 284 -0.70 -5.96 0.16
N VAL A 285 0.44 -5.29 0.25
CA VAL A 285 1.53 -5.67 1.15
C VAL A 285 1.97 -4.41 1.92
N PRO A 286 1.35 -4.12 3.09
CA PRO A 286 1.69 -2.93 3.85
C PRO A 286 3.16 -2.97 4.28
N GLY A 287 3.99 -2.12 3.67
CA GLY A 287 5.41 -1.99 4.00
C GLY A 287 6.42 -2.55 2.99
N THR A 288 6.05 -2.87 1.74
CA THR A 288 7.04 -3.17 0.67
C THR A 288 7.35 -2.00 -0.27
N CYS A 289 8.63 -1.64 -0.27
CA CYS A 289 9.56 -1.29 -1.38
C CYS A 289 9.19 -0.32 -2.53
N PRO A 290 9.95 0.79 -2.66
CA PRO A 290 10.02 1.64 -3.86
C PRO A 290 10.68 1.01 -5.11
N GLU A 291 11.27 -0.19 -5.04
CA GLU A 291 12.04 -0.75 -6.17
C GLU A 291 11.19 -1.23 -7.36
N ILE A 292 9.88 -1.45 -7.18
CA ILE A 292 9.00 -1.75 -8.33
C ILE A 292 8.77 -0.46 -9.14
N GLU A 293 8.60 0.70 -8.48
CA GLU A 293 8.57 2.03 -9.14
C GLU A 293 9.89 2.35 -9.85
N GLU A 294 11.05 2.00 -9.28
CA GLU A 294 12.36 2.33 -9.88
C GLU A 294 12.70 1.43 -11.10
N GLU A 295 12.39 0.12 -11.07
CA GLU A 295 12.55 -0.78 -12.23
C GLU A 295 11.53 -0.50 -13.35
N ILE A 296 10.37 0.04 -12.99
CA ILE A 296 9.36 0.55 -13.94
C ILE A 296 9.86 1.82 -14.63
N ASN A 297 10.49 2.73 -13.88
CA ASN A 297 11.02 3.98 -14.40
C ASN A 297 12.24 3.78 -15.33
N GLU A 298 13.05 2.74 -15.13
CA GLU A 298 14.15 2.37 -16.06
C GLU A 298 13.65 1.87 -17.43
N VAL A 299 12.38 1.49 -17.55
CA VAL A 299 11.75 1.00 -18.80
C VAL A 299 11.14 2.16 -19.63
N LEU A 300 11.03 3.36 -19.06
CA LEU A 300 10.55 4.55 -19.75
C LEU A 300 11.68 5.22 -20.54
N LEU A 301 11.39 5.50 -21.81
CA LEU A 301 12.30 5.96 -22.84
C LEU A 301 13.23 7.12 -22.44
N ASP A 302 14.41 7.06 -23.05
CA ASP A 302 15.49 8.03 -23.17
C ASP A 302 15.06 9.50 -23.01
N ASP A 303 15.82 10.24 -22.20
CA ASP A 303 15.62 11.62 -21.69
C ASP A 303 15.25 12.72 -22.72
N GLU A 304 15.22 12.43 -24.02
CA GLU A 304 14.92 13.39 -25.09
C GLU A 304 13.40 13.52 -25.39
N GLU A 305 12.58 12.50 -25.11
CA GLU A 305 11.10 12.59 -25.22
C GLU A 305 10.43 13.13 -23.93
N ALA A 306 11.06 12.98 -22.77
CA ALA A 306 10.57 13.52 -21.50
C ALA A 306 10.58 15.07 -21.46
N ALA A 307 11.54 15.70 -22.15
CA ALA A 307 11.66 17.15 -22.24
C ALA A 307 10.54 17.82 -23.05
N LEU A 308 9.88 17.10 -23.97
CA LEU A 308 8.71 17.60 -24.69
C LEU A 308 7.45 17.65 -23.80
N VAL A 309 7.40 16.84 -22.74
CA VAL A 309 6.29 16.79 -21.77
C VAL A 309 6.40 17.94 -20.76
N GLU A 310 7.61 18.33 -20.34
CA GLU A 310 7.79 19.46 -19.41
C GLU A 310 7.57 20.84 -20.04
N ALA A 311 7.71 20.98 -21.37
CA ALA A 311 7.48 22.24 -22.07
C ALA A 311 5.98 22.64 -22.15
N GLU A 312 5.05 21.69 -22.00
CA GLU A 312 3.60 21.98 -21.96
C GLU A 312 3.08 22.32 -20.56
N ALA A 313 3.85 22.06 -19.49
CA ALA A 313 3.44 22.33 -18.11
C ALA A 313 3.55 23.82 -17.70
N ALA A 314 4.20 24.67 -18.50
CA ALA A 314 4.45 26.09 -18.16
C ALA A 314 3.51 27.09 -18.86
N GLY A 315 2.62 26.66 -19.74
CA GLY A 315 1.69 27.53 -20.46
C GLY A 315 0.25 27.16 -20.18
N ALA A 316 -0.50 28.05 -19.53
CA ALA A 316 -1.95 27.92 -19.41
C ALA A 316 -2.58 27.73 -20.81
N VAL A 317 -2.98 26.51 -21.13
CA VAL A 317 -3.79 26.22 -22.31
C VAL A 317 -5.21 26.69 -21.96
N PRO A 318 -5.78 27.67 -22.69
CA PRO A 318 -7.16 28.08 -22.44
C PRO A 318 -8.10 26.91 -22.73
N ALA A 319 -9.17 26.81 -21.94
CA ALA A 319 -10.23 25.82 -22.04
C ALA A 319 -10.91 25.84 -23.43
N THR A 320 -10.30 25.16 -24.42
CA THR A 320 -10.90 24.83 -25.72
C THR A 320 -10.31 23.54 -26.32
N SER A 321 -9.94 22.52 -25.52
CA SER A 321 -9.42 21.25 -26.07
C SER A 321 -10.51 20.24 -26.49
N GLY A 322 -11.80 20.51 -26.23
CA GLY A 322 -12.89 19.60 -26.60
C GLY A 322 -12.96 18.29 -25.79
N SER A 323 -12.12 18.13 -24.76
CA SER A 323 -12.14 16.97 -23.86
C SER A 323 -13.40 16.96 -22.99
N THR A 324 -14.04 15.80 -22.85
CA THR A 324 -15.29 15.66 -22.09
C THR A 324 -15.34 14.39 -21.23
N ILE A 325 -16.10 14.46 -20.14
CA ILE A 325 -16.57 13.27 -19.42
C ILE A 325 -18.07 13.19 -19.63
N THR A 326 -18.54 12.07 -20.17
CA THR A 326 -19.97 11.77 -20.31
C THR A 326 -20.42 10.90 -19.14
N ILE A 327 -21.36 11.37 -18.33
CA ILE A 327 -21.97 10.58 -17.26
C ILE A 327 -23.29 10.05 -17.79
N THR A 328 -23.43 8.73 -17.85
CA THR A 328 -24.64 8.02 -18.26
C THR A 328 -25.29 7.39 -17.03
N LYS A 329 -26.55 7.74 -16.78
CA LYS A 329 -27.36 7.18 -15.71
C LYS A 329 -28.39 6.23 -16.31
N ASN A 330 -28.36 4.97 -15.88
CA ASN A 330 -29.34 3.96 -16.24
C ASN A 330 -30.19 3.57 -15.03
N THR A 331 -31.47 3.36 -15.25
CA THR A 331 -32.42 2.90 -14.22
C THR A 331 -33.27 1.75 -14.75
N ASN A 332 -33.63 0.81 -13.88
CA ASN A 332 -34.51 -0.31 -14.23
C ASN A 332 -35.97 0.10 -14.48
N GLN A 333 -36.36 1.31 -14.06
CA GLN A 333 -37.68 1.90 -14.29
C GLN A 333 -37.61 3.42 -14.21
N ALA A 334 -38.59 4.12 -14.81
CA ALA A 334 -38.73 5.56 -14.70
C ALA A 334 -39.81 5.94 -13.70
N THR A 335 -39.49 6.81 -12.74
CA THR A 335 -40.37 7.26 -11.65
C THR A 335 -40.38 8.77 -11.41
N ASN A 336 -39.73 9.56 -12.29
CA ASN A 336 -39.53 11.00 -12.21
C ASN A 336 -38.73 11.46 -10.98
N GLU A 337 -37.89 10.60 -10.41
CA GLU A 337 -36.95 10.97 -9.34
C GLU A 337 -35.64 11.50 -9.93
N THR A 338 -34.89 12.27 -9.15
CA THR A 338 -33.66 12.96 -9.60
C THR A 338 -32.44 12.44 -8.83
N PHE A 339 -31.42 12.04 -9.57
CA PHE A 339 -30.10 11.67 -9.08
C PHE A 339 -29.14 12.84 -9.22
N THR A 340 -28.29 13.04 -8.21
CA THR A 340 -27.28 14.10 -8.22
C THR A 340 -25.88 13.50 -8.22
N PHE A 341 -24.99 14.07 -9.03
CA PHE A 341 -23.60 13.65 -9.16
C PHE A 341 -22.68 14.81 -8.83
N ASN A 342 -21.62 14.53 -8.08
CA ASN A 342 -20.54 15.46 -7.80
C ASN A 342 -19.31 15.09 -8.62
N ILE A 343 -18.72 16.08 -9.26
CA ILE A 343 -17.51 15.97 -10.05
C ILE A 343 -16.47 16.89 -9.42
N SER A 344 -15.37 16.31 -8.95
CA SER A 344 -14.27 17.07 -8.36
C SER A 344 -12.96 16.77 -9.06
N ARG A 345 -12.24 17.82 -9.46
CA ARG A 345 -10.90 17.72 -10.05
C ARG A 345 -9.86 17.52 -8.97
N GLU A 346 -8.92 16.61 -9.19
CA GLU A 346 -7.76 16.42 -8.30
C GLU A 346 -6.98 17.72 -8.12
N GLY A 347 -6.55 18.01 -6.88
CA GLY A 347 -5.86 19.25 -6.54
C GLY A 347 -6.74 20.51 -6.51
N SER A 348 -8.05 20.39 -6.74
CA SER A 348 -9.01 21.49 -6.62
C SER A 348 -9.96 21.32 -5.44
N SER A 349 -10.39 22.43 -4.84
CA SER A 349 -11.46 22.46 -3.82
C SER A 349 -12.85 22.72 -4.42
N SER A 350 -12.94 22.94 -5.74
CA SER A 350 -14.20 23.14 -6.44
C SER A 350 -14.87 21.81 -6.79
N THR A 351 -16.17 21.71 -6.55
CA THR A 351 -17.01 20.59 -6.98
C THR A 351 -18.11 21.11 -7.88
N GLU A 352 -18.30 20.46 -9.03
CA GLU A 352 -19.44 20.69 -9.91
C GLU A 352 -20.52 19.65 -9.59
N THR A 353 -21.78 20.08 -9.51
CA THR A 353 -22.92 19.20 -9.24
C THR A 353 -23.85 19.19 -10.44
N ILE A 354 -24.18 18.01 -10.94
CA ILE A 354 -25.16 17.82 -12.00
C ILE A 354 -26.33 16.98 -11.50
N ALA A 355 -27.51 17.19 -12.07
CA ALA A 355 -28.72 16.47 -11.74
C ALA A 355 -29.27 15.80 -13.00
N MET A 356 -29.63 14.53 -12.87
CA MET A 356 -30.23 13.72 -13.93
C MET A 356 -31.49 13.04 -13.43
N ASP A 357 -32.51 12.95 -14.26
CA ASP A 357 -33.73 12.21 -13.95
C ASP A 357 -33.59 10.71 -14.23
N ASP A 358 -34.55 9.93 -13.74
CA ASP A 358 -34.56 8.47 -13.80
C ASP A 358 -35.22 7.90 -15.08
N GLN A 359 -35.19 8.63 -16.21
CA GLN A 359 -35.89 8.31 -17.48
C GLN A 359 -35.37 7.04 -18.22
N THR A 360 -35.11 5.93 -17.53
CA THR A 360 -34.51 4.66 -17.99
C THR A 360 -33.06 4.74 -18.46
N SER A 361 -32.69 5.78 -19.21
CA SER A 361 -31.30 6.14 -19.50
C SER A 361 -31.17 7.62 -19.85
N GLN A 362 -30.23 8.33 -19.22
CA GLN A 362 -29.92 9.73 -19.51
C GLN A 362 -28.40 9.95 -19.49
N SER A 363 -27.88 10.81 -20.37
CA SER A 363 -26.45 11.15 -20.40
C SER A 363 -26.23 12.66 -20.35
N PHE A 364 -25.20 13.08 -19.62
CA PHE A 364 -24.76 14.47 -19.54
C PHE A 364 -23.24 14.57 -19.72
N ALA A 365 -22.78 15.46 -20.61
CA ALA A 365 -21.36 15.66 -20.89
C ALA A 365 -20.84 16.93 -20.21
N VAL A 366 -19.74 16.79 -19.48
CA VAL A 366 -19.04 17.88 -18.79
C VAL A 366 -17.70 18.12 -19.47
N ALA A 367 -17.39 19.38 -19.75
CA ALA A 367 -16.10 19.77 -20.31
C ALA A 367 -15.02 19.70 -19.22
N VAL A 368 -13.88 19.08 -19.53
CA VAL A 368 -12.80 18.86 -18.57
C VAL A 368 -11.44 19.25 -19.13
N GLU A 369 -10.51 19.61 -18.24
CA GLU A 369 -9.10 19.74 -18.58
C GLU A 369 -8.48 18.35 -18.80
N PRO A 370 -7.81 18.11 -19.94
CA PRO A 370 -7.19 16.82 -20.22
C PRO A 370 -5.95 16.55 -19.34
N GLY A 371 -5.66 15.28 -19.10
CA GLY A 371 -4.46 14.83 -18.38
C GLY A 371 -4.52 14.96 -16.85
N ILE A 372 -5.67 15.36 -16.28
CA ILE A 372 -5.90 15.45 -14.83
C ILE A 372 -6.99 14.47 -14.42
N ALA A 373 -6.88 13.89 -13.21
CA ALA A 373 -7.89 12.98 -12.69
C ALA A 373 -9.12 13.70 -12.13
N TYR A 374 -10.29 13.13 -12.40
CA TYR A 374 -11.59 13.54 -11.88
C TYR A 374 -12.22 12.42 -11.04
N ASN A 375 -12.82 12.81 -9.92
CA ASN A 375 -13.63 11.95 -9.09
C ASN A 375 -15.11 12.26 -9.32
N ILE A 376 -15.88 11.25 -9.73
CA ILE A 376 -17.31 11.30 -10.03
C ILE A 376 -18.03 10.44 -9.00
N THR A 377 -18.87 11.08 -8.19
CA THR A 377 -19.63 10.42 -7.13
C THR A 377 -21.12 10.64 -7.32
N GLU A 378 -21.88 9.56 -7.32
CA GLU A 378 -23.35 9.62 -7.24
C GLU A 378 -23.77 9.73 -5.77
N HIS A 379 -24.68 10.65 -5.47
CA HIS A 379 -25.31 10.70 -4.14
C HIS A 379 -26.37 9.61 -4.02
N SER A 380 -26.43 8.95 -2.87
CA SER A 380 -27.43 7.93 -2.63
C SER A 380 -28.84 8.51 -2.59
N LEU A 381 -29.80 7.73 -3.09
CA LEU A 381 -31.21 8.11 -3.18
C LEU A 381 -32.06 7.01 -2.52
N ALA A 382 -32.87 7.40 -1.54
CA ALA A 382 -33.71 6.46 -0.80
C ALA A 382 -34.64 5.67 -1.76
N GLY A 383 -34.70 4.35 -1.57
CA GLY A 383 -35.48 3.46 -2.43
C GLY A 383 -34.74 2.97 -3.68
N TRP A 384 -33.49 3.41 -3.90
CA TRP A 384 -32.63 2.96 -5.00
C TRP A 384 -31.33 2.36 -4.51
N SER A 385 -30.82 1.39 -5.25
CA SER A 385 -29.46 0.86 -5.14
C SER A 385 -28.66 1.23 -6.37
N LEU A 386 -27.42 1.71 -6.19
CA LEU A 386 -26.42 1.75 -7.26
C LEU A 386 -25.86 0.33 -7.42
N THR A 387 -26.27 -0.38 -8.46
CA THR A 387 -25.90 -1.77 -8.67
C THR A 387 -24.53 -1.91 -9.34
N ASN A 388 -24.13 -0.93 -10.14
CA ASN A 388 -22.80 -0.91 -10.76
C ASN A 388 -22.45 0.51 -11.28
N SER A 389 -21.17 0.86 -11.25
CA SER A 389 -20.61 2.02 -11.94
C SER A 389 -19.35 1.64 -12.71
N SER A 390 -19.24 2.04 -13.97
CA SER A 390 -18.10 1.69 -14.83
C SER A 390 -17.83 2.76 -15.88
N CYS A 391 -16.57 3.04 -16.18
CA CYS A 391 -16.20 3.88 -17.33
C CYS A 391 -15.78 3.02 -18.53
N ASP A 392 -16.01 3.52 -19.75
CA ASP A 392 -15.74 2.82 -21.01
C ASP A 392 -14.24 2.62 -21.30
N ASP A 393 -13.38 3.41 -20.65
CA ASP A 393 -11.92 3.29 -20.62
C ASP A 393 -11.41 2.37 -19.49
N GLU A 394 -12.32 1.69 -18.78
CA GLU A 394 -12.04 0.83 -17.62
C GLU A 394 -11.48 1.60 -16.39
N SER A 395 -11.44 2.93 -16.42
CA SER A 395 -11.03 3.75 -15.27
C SER A 395 -12.03 3.63 -14.12
N PRO A 396 -11.59 3.70 -12.85
CA PRO A 396 -12.50 3.85 -11.73
C PRO A 396 -13.15 5.24 -11.79
N THR A 397 -14.43 5.33 -11.43
CA THR A 397 -15.18 6.60 -11.37
C THR A 397 -14.53 7.62 -10.43
N THR A 398 -13.66 7.19 -9.51
CA THR A 398 -12.91 8.04 -8.58
C THR A 398 -11.62 8.63 -9.15
N ALA A 399 -11.16 8.21 -10.33
CA ALA A 399 -9.91 8.68 -10.92
C ALA A 399 -9.94 8.61 -12.45
N VAL A 400 -10.91 9.30 -13.05
CA VAL A 400 -11.10 9.36 -14.51
C VAL A 400 -10.14 10.38 -15.12
N VAL A 401 -9.30 9.97 -16.07
CA VAL A 401 -8.37 10.86 -16.78
C VAL A 401 -8.72 10.88 -18.26
N VAL A 402 -9.00 12.08 -18.79
CA VAL A 402 -9.36 12.24 -20.21
C VAL A 402 -8.16 12.76 -20.99
N GLU A 403 -7.84 12.12 -22.10
CA GLU A 403 -6.80 12.57 -23.03
C GLU A 403 -7.21 13.85 -23.78
N VAL A 404 -6.26 14.54 -24.41
CA VAL A 404 -6.53 15.75 -25.21
C VAL A 404 -7.51 15.44 -26.34
N GLY A 405 -8.67 16.10 -26.35
CA GLY A 405 -9.76 15.88 -27.30
C GLY A 405 -10.54 14.57 -27.10
N GLY A 406 -10.28 13.84 -26.01
CA GLY A 406 -10.93 12.57 -25.69
C GLY A 406 -12.32 12.74 -25.05
N ASN A 407 -13.07 11.63 -25.00
CA ASN A 407 -14.29 11.51 -24.21
C ASN A 407 -14.24 10.20 -23.44
N VAL A 408 -14.52 10.24 -22.13
CA VAL A 408 -14.71 9.05 -21.30
C VAL A 408 -16.15 9.00 -20.84
N THR A 409 -16.81 7.86 -21.03
CA THR A 409 -18.21 7.64 -20.66
C THR A 409 -18.30 6.79 -19.40
N CYS A 410 -18.70 7.38 -18.29
CA CYS A 410 -18.94 6.68 -17.03
C CYS A 410 -20.44 6.39 -16.85
N THR A 411 -20.78 5.10 -16.77
CA THR A 411 -22.15 4.60 -16.65
C THR A 411 -22.45 4.18 -15.22
N PHE A 412 -23.53 4.71 -14.64
CA PHE A 412 -24.06 4.38 -13.31
C PHE A 412 -25.42 3.69 -13.48
N ASN A 413 -25.54 2.46 -13.01
CA ASN A 413 -26.75 1.65 -13.13
C ASN A 413 -27.43 1.53 -11.78
N ASN A 414 -28.70 1.93 -11.70
CA ASN A 414 -29.47 1.82 -10.46
C ASN A 414 -30.72 0.95 -10.61
N LYS A 415 -31.01 0.22 -9.53
CA LYS A 415 -32.21 -0.57 -9.36
C LYS A 415 -33.06 0.06 -8.27
N LYS A 416 -34.33 0.31 -8.55
CA LYS A 416 -35.32 0.68 -7.53
C LYS A 416 -35.76 -0.58 -6.80
N PHE A 417 -35.77 -0.53 -5.47
CA PHE A 417 -36.33 -1.62 -4.66
C PHE A 417 -37.84 -1.67 -4.86
N SER A 418 -38.38 -2.89 -4.98
CA SER A 418 -39.82 -3.13 -5.07
C SER A 418 -40.26 -4.06 -3.96
N SER A 419 -41.43 -3.81 -3.37
CA SER A 419 -42.00 -4.71 -2.36
C SER A 419 -42.31 -6.10 -2.95
N ASP A 420 -42.46 -6.19 -4.28
CA ASP A 420 -42.70 -7.47 -4.96
C ASP A 420 -41.45 -8.34 -5.03
N ASP A 421 -40.26 -7.76 -4.83
CA ASP A 421 -38.98 -8.45 -4.85
C ASP A 421 -38.59 -9.04 -3.48
N TYR A 422 -39.28 -8.67 -2.40
CA TYR A 422 -38.98 -9.15 -1.05
C TYR A 422 -40.19 -9.78 -0.37
N ARG A 423 -39.97 -10.81 0.43
CA ARG A 423 -41.02 -11.44 1.26
C ARG A 423 -40.50 -11.69 2.66
N VAL A 424 -41.17 -11.10 3.65
CA VAL A 424 -40.97 -11.42 5.06
C VAL A 424 -41.89 -12.58 5.41
N ILE A 425 -41.32 -13.75 5.70
CA ILE A 425 -42.07 -14.98 5.97
C ILE A 425 -41.88 -15.36 7.43
N SER A 426 -42.99 -15.41 8.17
CA SER A 426 -42.98 -15.88 9.55
C SER A 426 -42.99 -17.41 9.60
N GLY A 427 -42.10 -17.98 10.40
CA GLY A 427 -41.88 -19.43 10.48
C GLY A 427 -40.99 -19.74 11.67
N PRO A 428 -41.56 -19.83 12.89
CA PRO A 428 -40.75 -20.04 14.08
C PRO A 428 -40.08 -21.41 14.04
N GLY A 429 -38.81 -21.49 14.44
CA GLY A 429 -38.13 -22.77 14.62
C GLY A 429 -37.32 -23.27 13.41
N LEU A 430 -37.29 -22.53 12.30
CA LEU A 430 -36.54 -22.93 11.10
C LEU A 430 -35.03 -22.77 11.33
N THR A 431 -34.25 -23.78 10.94
CA THR A 431 -32.79 -23.61 10.76
C THR A 431 -32.52 -22.73 9.54
N TRP A 432 -31.32 -22.16 9.45
CA TRP A 432 -30.93 -21.35 8.29
C TRP A 432 -31.04 -22.12 6.96
N ASP A 433 -30.58 -23.38 6.92
CA ASP A 433 -30.70 -24.23 5.73
C ASP A 433 -32.16 -24.50 5.32
N GLN A 434 -33.04 -24.69 6.31
CA GLN A 434 -34.47 -24.87 6.07
C GLN A 434 -35.11 -23.60 5.54
N ALA A 435 -34.75 -22.43 6.11
CA ALA A 435 -35.21 -21.14 5.64
C ALA A 435 -34.74 -20.87 4.20
N ARG A 436 -33.49 -21.18 3.88
CA ARG A 436 -32.95 -21.07 2.52
C ARG A 436 -33.70 -21.95 1.52
N THR A 437 -33.89 -23.23 1.88
CA THR A 437 -34.66 -24.17 1.07
C THR A 437 -36.09 -23.67 0.85
N ALA A 438 -36.73 -23.12 1.88
CA ALA A 438 -38.07 -22.56 1.80
C ALA A 438 -38.14 -21.28 0.96
N ALA A 439 -37.12 -20.43 1.00
CA ALA A 439 -37.00 -19.25 0.14
C ALA A 439 -36.88 -19.66 -1.34
N GLN A 440 -36.01 -20.62 -1.66
CA GLN A 440 -35.84 -21.15 -3.02
C GLN A 440 -37.10 -21.83 -3.57
N ALA A 441 -37.92 -22.42 -2.69
CA ALA A 441 -39.20 -23.01 -3.05
C ALA A 441 -40.29 -21.99 -3.48
N LEU A 442 -40.07 -20.68 -3.28
CA LEU A 442 -40.98 -19.62 -3.74
C LEU A 442 -41.00 -19.48 -5.27
N GLY A 443 -39.96 -19.98 -5.95
CA GLY A 443 -39.86 -20.05 -7.40
C GLY A 443 -38.50 -19.61 -7.93
N PRO A 444 -38.32 -19.61 -9.26
CA PRO A 444 -37.06 -19.19 -9.88
C PRO A 444 -36.64 -17.78 -9.47
N GLY A 445 -35.37 -17.62 -9.09
CA GLY A 445 -34.77 -16.36 -8.67
C GLY A 445 -34.95 -16.02 -7.20
N TRP A 446 -35.75 -16.78 -6.43
CA TRP A 446 -35.87 -16.55 -4.99
C TRP A 446 -34.76 -17.26 -4.21
N ASP A 447 -34.16 -16.56 -3.25
CA ASP A 447 -33.31 -17.13 -2.21
C ASP A 447 -33.44 -16.24 -0.94
N LEU A 448 -32.67 -16.50 0.12
CA LEU A 448 -32.61 -15.58 1.27
C LEU A 448 -32.12 -14.19 0.82
N ALA A 449 -32.66 -13.14 1.41
CA ALA A 449 -32.31 -11.77 1.05
C ALA A 449 -30.84 -11.46 1.34
N THR A 450 -30.17 -10.78 0.41
CA THR A 450 -28.90 -10.13 0.67
C THR A 450 -29.16 -8.65 0.95
N ILE A 451 -28.23 -7.98 1.66
CA ILE A 451 -28.39 -6.57 2.01
C ILE A 451 -27.07 -5.86 1.74
N THR A 452 -26.96 -5.26 0.57
CA THR A 452 -25.71 -4.74 0.01
C THR A 452 -25.55 -3.23 0.18
N SER A 453 -26.56 -2.54 0.73
CA SER A 453 -26.55 -1.08 0.92
C SER A 453 -27.38 -0.64 2.13
N ALA A 454 -27.12 0.58 2.62
CA ALA A 454 -27.90 1.18 3.70
C ALA A 454 -29.34 1.46 3.26
N GLU A 455 -29.53 1.80 2.00
CA GLU A 455 -30.82 2.07 1.38
C GLU A 455 -31.68 0.79 1.30
N GLU A 456 -31.07 -0.35 0.98
CA GLU A 456 -31.72 -1.66 1.00
C GLU A 456 -32.14 -2.06 2.41
N GLN A 457 -31.25 -1.87 3.39
CA GLN A 457 -31.57 -2.10 4.79
C GLN A 457 -32.76 -1.23 5.23
N GLN A 458 -32.77 0.05 4.86
CA GLN A 458 -33.86 0.96 5.18
C GLN A 458 -35.18 0.53 4.52
N PHE A 459 -35.13 0.07 3.27
CA PHE A 459 -36.30 -0.48 2.57
C PHE A 459 -36.86 -1.72 3.29
N ILE A 460 -35.99 -2.68 3.63
CA ILE A 460 -36.36 -3.89 4.38
C ILE A 460 -36.95 -3.54 5.75
N ASN A 461 -36.40 -2.54 6.44
CA ASN A 461 -36.95 -2.06 7.72
C ASN A 461 -38.41 -1.62 7.60
N GLY A 462 -38.82 -1.09 6.44
CA GLY A 462 -40.21 -0.72 6.15
C GLY A 462 -41.14 -1.91 5.87
N LEU A 463 -40.59 -3.08 5.52
CA LEU A 463 -41.35 -4.32 5.30
C LEU A 463 -41.54 -5.13 6.59
N LEU A 464 -40.65 -4.93 7.56
CA LEU A 464 -40.69 -5.63 8.84
C LEU A 464 -41.80 -5.08 9.74
N PRO A 465 -42.38 -5.91 10.63
CA PRO A 465 -43.40 -5.44 11.56
C PRO A 465 -42.85 -4.29 12.42
N ALA A 466 -43.70 -3.32 12.77
CA ALA A 466 -43.32 -2.26 13.70
C ALA A 466 -42.72 -2.90 14.96
N PRO A 467 -41.54 -2.46 15.45
CA PRO A 467 -40.91 -3.03 16.63
C PRO A 467 -41.87 -2.93 17.83
N ALA A 468 -42.58 -4.01 18.12
CA ALA A 468 -43.31 -4.15 19.36
C ALA A 468 -42.30 -4.47 20.48
N THR A 469 -42.74 -4.53 21.74
CA THR A 469 -41.91 -4.87 22.91
C THR A 469 -41.40 -6.32 22.92
N GLY A 470 -41.19 -6.93 21.76
CA GLY A 470 -40.79 -8.33 21.56
C GLY A 470 -39.50 -8.47 20.78
N LEU A 471 -38.86 -9.64 20.93
CA LEU A 471 -37.67 -10.02 20.17
C LEU A 471 -38.09 -10.54 18.80
N TYR A 472 -37.64 -9.88 17.74
CA TYR A 472 -37.84 -10.32 16.36
C TYR A 472 -36.51 -10.73 15.75
N ARG A 473 -36.50 -11.87 15.05
CA ARG A 473 -35.31 -12.43 14.40
C ARG A 473 -35.75 -13.05 13.08
N TYR A 474 -35.10 -12.68 11.99
CA TYR A 474 -35.35 -13.24 10.67
C TYR A 474 -34.03 -13.63 10.01
N TRP A 475 -33.94 -14.86 9.50
CA TRP A 475 -32.80 -15.29 8.69
C TRP A 475 -32.68 -14.45 7.42
N ILE A 476 -31.43 -14.09 7.09
CA ILE A 476 -31.03 -13.51 5.81
C ILE A 476 -29.84 -14.29 5.23
N GLY A 477 -29.43 -13.93 4.02
CA GLY A 477 -28.53 -14.70 3.18
C GLY A 477 -27.05 -14.67 3.55
N GLY A 478 -26.68 -14.18 4.74
CA GLY A 478 -25.30 -14.13 5.18
C GLY A 478 -24.86 -15.42 5.90
N ARG A 479 -23.65 -15.89 5.63
CA ARG A 479 -23.02 -17.01 6.35
C ARG A 479 -21.52 -16.81 6.49
N GLN A 480 -20.93 -17.41 7.51
CA GLN A 480 -19.48 -17.48 7.69
C GLN A 480 -18.88 -18.60 6.82
N VAL A 481 -17.74 -18.33 6.19
CA VAL A 481 -16.94 -19.33 5.46
C VAL A 481 -15.51 -19.46 5.97
N GLY A 482 -15.11 -20.70 6.27
CA GLY A 482 -13.81 -21.02 6.87
C GLY A 482 -13.86 -21.09 8.40
N GLN A 483 -12.76 -21.54 9.02
CA GLN A 483 -12.61 -21.60 10.48
C GLN A 483 -11.80 -20.41 11.00
N PHE A 484 -12.29 -19.20 10.75
CA PHE A 484 -11.65 -17.98 11.26
C PHE A 484 -12.36 -17.54 12.55
N GLU A 485 -11.59 -17.09 13.54
CA GLU A 485 -12.16 -16.55 14.78
C GLU A 485 -12.85 -15.20 14.50
N GLU A 486 -14.02 -14.97 15.11
CA GLU A 486 -14.68 -13.68 15.04
C GLU A 486 -13.83 -12.58 15.71
N PRO A 487 -13.89 -11.33 15.21
CA PRO A 487 -14.81 -10.81 14.19
C PRO A 487 -14.30 -10.94 12.73
N ALA A 488 -13.20 -11.67 12.50
CA ALA A 488 -12.58 -11.89 11.18
C ALA A 488 -13.21 -13.07 10.43
N GLY A 489 -14.50 -13.29 10.64
CA GLY A 489 -15.20 -14.52 10.30
C GLY A 489 -15.45 -14.79 8.81
N ASN A 490 -14.97 -13.95 7.87
CA ASN A 490 -15.24 -14.07 6.44
C ASN A 490 -16.70 -14.37 6.11
N TRP A 491 -17.56 -13.40 6.35
CA TRP A 491 -18.98 -13.51 6.05
C TRP A 491 -19.25 -13.23 4.57
N GLU A 492 -19.94 -14.16 3.91
CA GLU A 492 -20.30 -14.07 2.50
C GLU A 492 -21.82 -14.08 2.30
N TRP A 493 -22.24 -13.50 1.18
CA TRP A 493 -23.61 -13.62 0.68
C TRP A 493 -23.79 -14.90 -0.12
N ILE A 494 -24.93 -15.57 0.07
CA ILE A 494 -25.28 -16.85 -0.58
C ILE A 494 -25.43 -16.83 -2.11
N ASN A 495 -25.52 -15.65 -2.72
CA ASN A 495 -25.75 -15.46 -4.15
C ASN A 495 -24.43 -15.18 -4.93
N ASN A 496 -23.27 -15.40 -4.30
CA ASN A 496 -21.93 -15.13 -4.83
C ASN A 496 -21.61 -13.63 -5.03
N GLU A 497 -22.27 -12.72 -4.31
CA GLU A 497 -21.86 -11.30 -4.21
C GLU A 497 -20.54 -11.10 -3.43
N GLY A 498 -19.97 -12.19 -2.88
CA GLY A 498 -18.64 -12.23 -2.28
C GLY A 498 -18.64 -12.11 -0.76
N ILE A 499 -17.44 -11.93 -0.20
CA ILE A 499 -17.22 -11.72 1.23
C ILE A 499 -17.54 -10.27 1.56
N PHE A 500 -18.67 -10.02 2.22
CA PHE A 500 -19.10 -8.67 2.59
C PHE A 500 -18.51 -8.21 3.92
N TRP A 501 -18.05 -9.12 4.79
CA TRP A 501 -17.43 -8.74 6.07
C TRP A 501 -16.25 -9.63 6.47
N ASN A 502 -15.13 -8.99 6.77
CA ASN A 502 -13.96 -9.57 7.41
C ASN A 502 -13.35 -8.50 8.32
N ASN A 503 -13.87 -8.39 9.55
CA ASN A 503 -13.46 -7.39 10.52
C ASN A 503 -13.39 -5.95 9.93
N GLY A 504 -14.37 -5.58 9.11
CA GLY A 504 -14.46 -4.27 8.45
C GLY A 504 -13.50 -3.99 7.29
N THR A 505 -12.69 -4.96 6.85
CA THR A 505 -11.65 -4.74 5.82
C THR A 505 -12.13 -4.80 4.37
N THR A 506 -13.35 -5.25 4.12
CA THR A 506 -13.92 -5.46 2.77
C THR A 506 -14.37 -4.17 2.09
N GLY A 507 -14.65 -3.11 2.86
CA GLY A 507 -15.25 -1.87 2.36
C GLY A 507 -16.70 -2.01 1.86
N MET A 508 -17.30 -3.19 2.01
CA MET A 508 -18.70 -3.45 1.66
C MET A 508 -19.62 -3.06 2.83
N PHE A 509 -20.90 -2.84 2.53
CA PHE A 509 -21.90 -2.50 3.53
C PHE A 509 -22.08 -3.64 4.54
N ALA A 510 -22.05 -3.28 5.83
CA ALA A 510 -22.42 -4.18 6.91
C ALA A 510 -23.15 -3.43 8.02
N ASN A 511 -24.27 -3.98 8.49
CA ASN A 511 -25.13 -3.37 9.53
C ASN A 511 -25.14 -4.19 10.82
N TRP A 512 -23.97 -4.68 11.24
CA TRP A 512 -23.80 -5.41 12.49
C TRP A 512 -24.29 -4.59 13.69
N ALA A 513 -24.97 -5.26 14.63
CA ALA A 513 -25.25 -4.65 15.92
C ALA A 513 -23.95 -4.40 16.68
N ALA A 514 -23.99 -3.47 17.63
CA ALA A 514 -22.81 -3.16 18.43
C ALA A 514 -22.33 -4.39 19.20
N GLY A 515 -21.11 -4.84 18.92
CA GLY A 515 -20.52 -6.04 19.51
C GLY A 515 -20.58 -7.29 18.63
N GLU A 516 -21.30 -7.24 17.51
CA GLU A 516 -21.43 -8.36 16.57
C GLU A 516 -20.49 -8.20 15.35
N PRO A 517 -20.11 -9.30 14.67
CA PRO A 517 -20.37 -10.70 15.06
C PRO A 517 -19.50 -11.14 16.24
N ASN A 518 -20.05 -11.98 17.13
CA ASN A 518 -19.39 -12.37 18.39
C ASN A 518 -19.16 -13.89 18.56
N ASN A 519 -19.74 -14.71 17.69
CA ASN A 519 -19.75 -16.17 17.70
C ASN A 519 -20.02 -16.76 19.08
N CYS A 520 -21.12 -16.34 19.70
CA CYS A 520 -21.48 -16.74 21.06
C CYS A 520 -21.65 -18.27 21.14
N GLY A 521 -20.77 -18.91 21.90
CA GLY A 521 -20.83 -20.36 22.12
C GLY A 521 -20.24 -21.21 20.99
N ASP A 522 -19.41 -20.60 20.13
CA ASP A 522 -18.63 -21.26 19.07
C ASP A 522 -19.46 -21.99 18.00
N GLY A 523 -20.61 -21.43 17.61
CA GLY A 523 -21.49 -22.04 16.61
C GLY A 523 -22.36 -21.10 15.78
N GLU A 524 -22.16 -19.78 15.85
CA GLU A 524 -23.02 -18.79 15.21
C GLU A 524 -22.52 -18.46 13.80
N HIS A 525 -22.83 -19.31 12.84
CA HIS A 525 -22.28 -19.22 11.48
C HIS A 525 -23.24 -18.63 10.43
N HIS A 526 -24.40 -18.11 10.86
CA HIS A 526 -25.47 -17.64 9.98
C HIS A 526 -26.05 -16.30 10.42
N LEU A 527 -26.50 -15.49 9.45
CA LEU A 527 -26.87 -14.10 9.68
C LEU A 527 -28.38 -13.93 9.89
N ILE A 528 -28.75 -13.17 10.92
CA ILE A 528 -30.11 -12.68 11.11
C ILE A 528 -30.17 -11.16 11.05
N VAL A 529 -31.33 -10.65 10.62
CA VAL A 529 -31.79 -9.30 11.00
C VAL A 529 -32.61 -9.43 12.27
N TRP A 530 -32.26 -8.67 13.31
CA TRP A 530 -32.96 -8.70 14.60
C TRP A 530 -33.33 -7.32 15.13
N SER A 531 -34.32 -7.31 16.02
CA SER A 531 -34.67 -6.15 16.85
C SER A 531 -34.86 -6.62 18.30
N LEU A 532 -34.12 -6.00 19.22
CA LEU A 532 -34.18 -6.25 20.67
C LEU A 532 -35.27 -5.41 21.38
N GLY A 533 -36.38 -5.12 20.72
CA GLY A 533 -37.38 -4.17 21.22
C GLY A 533 -36.90 -2.71 21.22
N LEU A 534 -35.79 -2.45 20.53
CA LEU A 534 -35.27 -1.13 20.19
C LEU A 534 -35.73 -0.79 18.77
N SER A 535 -35.90 0.49 18.46
CA SER A 535 -36.37 0.99 17.15
C SER A 535 -35.36 0.82 16.00
N SER A 536 -34.43 -0.15 16.10
CA SER A 536 -33.39 -0.42 15.12
C SER A 536 -33.38 -1.90 14.71
N TRP A 537 -33.28 -2.14 13.41
CA TRP A 537 -33.04 -3.44 12.80
C TRP A 537 -31.57 -3.52 12.39
N THR A 538 -30.83 -4.39 13.06
CA THR A 538 -29.38 -4.60 12.86
C THR A 538 -29.10 -6.08 12.66
N TRP A 539 -27.85 -6.44 12.37
CA TRP A 539 -27.45 -7.82 12.15
C TRP A 539 -26.85 -8.46 13.39
N ASN A 540 -27.06 -9.77 13.49
CA ASN A 540 -26.46 -10.63 14.52
C ASN A 540 -26.10 -11.97 13.86
N ASP A 541 -25.02 -12.58 14.30
CA ASP A 541 -24.70 -13.96 13.99
C ASP A 541 -25.48 -14.87 14.93
N GLU A 542 -26.01 -15.99 14.42
CA GLU A 542 -26.95 -16.80 15.20
C GLU A 542 -26.72 -18.30 14.98
N ALA A 543 -26.67 -19.04 16.09
CA ALA A 543 -26.66 -20.51 16.12
C ALA A 543 -28.04 -21.09 16.44
N CYS A 544 -28.95 -20.29 17.01
CA CYS A 544 -30.18 -20.80 17.58
C CYS A 544 -31.19 -21.23 16.50
N THR A 545 -31.99 -22.24 16.83
CA THR A 545 -33.18 -22.61 16.06
C THR A 545 -34.39 -21.72 16.37
N SER A 546 -34.33 -20.86 17.38
CA SER A 546 -35.46 -20.00 17.80
C SER A 546 -35.55 -18.67 17.02
N VAL A 547 -35.41 -18.74 15.70
CA VAL A 547 -35.62 -17.60 14.80
C VAL A 547 -37.10 -17.54 14.39
N GLY A 548 -37.64 -16.33 14.25
CA GLY A 548 -39.08 -16.08 14.02
C GLY A 548 -39.52 -16.24 12.56
N GLY A 549 -38.59 -16.40 11.63
CA GLY A 549 -38.86 -16.53 10.20
C GLY A 549 -37.63 -16.21 9.34
N TYR A 550 -37.86 -15.81 8.10
CA TYR A 550 -36.81 -15.42 7.16
C TYR A 550 -37.27 -14.32 6.20
N ILE A 551 -36.31 -13.62 5.60
CA ILE A 551 -36.55 -12.65 4.53
C ILE A 551 -36.05 -13.28 3.24
N ALA A 552 -36.92 -13.41 2.24
CA ALA A 552 -36.56 -13.88 0.91
C ALA A 552 -36.52 -12.72 -0.07
N GLU A 553 -35.60 -12.79 -1.02
CA GLU A 553 -35.44 -11.84 -2.11
C GLU A 553 -35.45 -12.54 -3.46
N LYS A 554 -36.12 -11.90 -4.43
CA LYS A 554 -36.12 -12.30 -5.83
C LYS A 554 -34.99 -11.59 -6.59
N HIS A 555 -33.95 -12.34 -6.87
CA HIS A 555 -32.83 -11.92 -7.69
C HIS A 555 -33.22 -12.07 -9.17
N SER A 556 -33.11 -10.98 -9.93
CA SER A 556 -33.07 -11.11 -11.39
C SER A 556 -31.68 -11.61 -11.78
N PRO A 557 -31.55 -12.56 -12.72
CA PRO A 557 -30.22 -12.93 -13.22
C PRO A 557 -29.54 -11.67 -13.75
N LEU A 558 -28.34 -11.39 -13.22
CA LEU A 558 -27.48 -10.34 -13.77
C LEU A 558 -27.21 -10.69 -15.25
N PRO A 559 -27.33 -9.72 -16.18
CA PRO A 559 -27.05 -9.94 -17.61
C PRO A 559 -25.61 -10.37 -17.87
#